data_AF-A0AAD2NZ87-F1
#
_entry.id   AF-A0AAD2NZ87-F1
#
_cell.length_a   1.000
_cell.length_b   1.000
_cell.length_c   1.000
_cell.angle_alpha   90.00
_cell.angle_beta   90.00
_cell.angle_gamma   90.00
#
_symmetry.space_group_name_H-M   'P 1'
#
loop_
_entity.id
_entity.type
_entity.pdbx_description
1 polymer ?
#
loop_
_entity_poly.entity_id
_entity_poly.type
_entity_poly.pdbx_seq_one_letter_code
_entity_poly.pdbx_strand_id
1 'polypeptide(L)' 'MEVENNSLSKGSPQKYTERYKECSGDAGCEQQIRKDMAKESAENVLKLKSVMLPTY' A
#
# COMPACT_ATOMS: atom_id res chain seq x y z
N MET A 1 -14.03 -18.44 6.04
CA MET A 1 -14.50 -17.14 5.54
C MET A 1 -13.27 -16.27 5.36
N GLU A 2 -12.83 -16.11 4.11
CA GLU A 2 -11.82 -15.10 3.81
C GLU A 2 -12.47 -13.73 3.97
N VAL A 3 -11.83 -12.84 4.71
CA VAL A 3 -12.30 -11.46 4.88
C VAL A 3 -12.12 -10.76 3.54
N GLU A 4 -13.15 -10.79 2.69
CA GLU A 4 -13.21 -10.16 1.37
C GLU A 4 -13.13 -8.62 1.41
N ASN A 5 -13.01 -8.01 2.60
CA ASN A 5 -12.82 -6.58 2.81
C ASN A 5 -11.37 -6.17 3.13
N ASN A 6 -10.39 -7.05 2.89
CA ASN A 6 -8.99 -6.72 3.12
C ASN A 6 -8.32 -6.25 1.83
N SER A 7 -8.75 -5.10 1.29
CA SER A 7 -8.03 -4.39 0.22
C SER A 7 -6.58 -4.05 0.60
N LEU A 8 -6.24 -4.11 1.89
CA LEU A 8 -4.88 -3.98 2.42
C LEU A 8 -4.04 -5.26 2.29
N SER A 9 -4.65 -6.42 2.04
CA SER A 9 -3.94 -7.69 1.82
C SER A 9 -3.75 -8.07 0.36
N LYS A 10 -4.55 -7.48 -0.56
CA LYS A 10 -4.36 -7.68 -1.99
C LYS A 10 -3.32 -6.69 -2.52
N GLY A 11 -2.07 -7.05 -2.28
CA GLY A 11 -0.90 -6.41 -2.84
C GLY A 11 -0.03 -5.70 -1.80
N SER A 12 1.27 -5.98 -1.91
CA SER A 12 2.33 -4.97 -1.88
C SER A 12 3.36 -4.97 -0.75
N PRO A 13 3.23 -5.60 0.43
CA PRO A 13 4.39 -5.68 1.34
C PRO A 13 5.59 -6.39 0.70
N GLN A 14 5.33 -7.49 -0.02
CA GLN A 14 6.35 -8.27 -0.72
C GLN A 14 6.96 -7.48 -1.90
N LYS A 15 6.11 -6.83 -2.71
CA LYS A 15 6.56 -5.99 -3.85
C LYS A 15 7.49 -4.87 -3.42
N TYR A 16 7.16 -4.17 -2.33
CA TYR A 16 8.02 -3.10 -1.82
C TYR A 16 9.29 -3.65 -1.17
N THR A 17 9.23 -4.84 -0.55
CA THR A 17 10.41 -5.51 0.01
C THR A 17 11.43 -5.87 -1.06
N GLU A 18 11.00 -6.39 -2.21
CA GLU A 18 11.89 -6.73 -3.33
C GLU A 18 12.55 -5.47 -3.91
N ARG A 19 11.76 -4.44 -4.23
CA ARG A 19 12.27 -3.13 -4.69
C ARG A 19 13.23 -2.49 -3.69
N TYR A 20 12.96 -2.64 -2.38
CA TYR A 20 13.81 -2.06 -1.34
C TYR A 20 15.17 -2.73 -1.27
N LYS A 21 15.23 -4.05 -1.47
CA LYS A 21 16.51 -4.80 -1.56
C LYS A 21 17.33 -4.35 -2.76
N GLU A 22 16.69 -4.04 -3.89
CA GLU A 22 17.36 -3.55 -5.10
C GLU A 22 18.03 -2.19 -4.89
N CYS A 23 17.53 -1.35 -3.97
CA CYS A 23 18.12 -0.05 -3.67
C CYS A 23 19.55 -0.14 -3.10
N SER A 24 19.96 -1.27 -2.52
CA SER A 24 21.33 -1.50 -2.03
C SER A 24 21.89 -0.39 -1.13
N GLY A 25 21.02 0.24 -0.32
CA GLY A 25 21.38 1.34 0.59
C GLY A 25 21.35 2.74 -0.02
N ASP A 26 20.90 2.91 -1.27
CA ASP A 26 20.66 4.23 -1.85
C ASP A 26 19.48 4.93 -1.16
N ALA A 27 19.79 6.02 -0.44
CA ALA A 27 18.81 6.74 0.35
C ALA A 27 17.67 7.33 -0.49
N GLY A 28 17.95 7.75 -1.73
CA GLY A 28 16.94 8.30 -2.64
C GLY A 28 15.93 7.26 -3.09
N CYS A 29 16.41 6.10 -3.52
CA CYS A 29 15.64 4.93 -3.91
C CYS A 29 14.76 4.43 -2.75
N GLU A 30 15.35 4.23 -1.57
CA GLU A 30 14.59 3.79 -0.39
C GLU A 30 13.53 4.81 0.02
N GLN A 31 13.85 6.11 -0.03
CA GLN A 31 12.90 7.16 0.28
C GLN A 31 11.75 7.20 -0.73
N GLN A 32 12.02 6.96 -2.01
CA GLN A 32 10.98 6.87 -3.03
C GLN A 32 10.04 5.69 -2.77
N ILE A 33 10.56 4.53 -2.40
CA ILE A 33 9.75 3.36 -2.04
C ILE A 33 8.84 3.66 -0.84
N ARG A 34 9.37 4.33 0.19
CA ARG A 34 8.57 4.74 1.36
C ARG A 34 7.44 5.70 0.96
N LYS A 35 7.68 6.61 0.01
CA LYS A 35 6.64 7.51 -0.53
C LYS A 35 5.56 6.73 -1.31
N ASP A 36 5.97 5.80 -2.16
CA ASP A 36 5.05 4.96 -2.94
C ASP A 36 4.12 4.16 -2.00
N MET A 37 4.69 3.54 -0.95
CA MET A 37 3.94 2.82 0.08
C MET A 37 2.90 3.70 0.78
N ALA A 38 3.31 4.91 1.21
CA ALA A 38 2.41 5.83 1.90
C ALA A 38 1.26 6.28 0.98
N LYS A 39 1.55 6.51 -0.30
CA LYS A 39 0.53 6.87 -1.30
C LYS A 39 -0.48 5.75 -1.49
N GLU A 40 -0.02 4.51 -1.70
CA GLU A 40 -0.91 3.34 -1.85
C GLU A 40 -1.76 3.13 -0.60
N SER A 41 -1.18 3.28 0.59
CA SER A 41 -1.92 3.20 1.85
C SER A 41 -3.01 4.26 1.95
N ALA A 42 -2.72 5.51 1.56
CA ALA A 42 -3.71 6.58 1.57
C ALA A 42 -4.87 6.32 0.59
N GLU A 43 -4.55 5.86 -0.63
CA GLU A 43 -5.56 5.48 -1.63
C GLU A 43 -6.42 4.31 -1.16
N ASN A 44 -5.83 3.31 -0.50
CA ASN A 44 -6.57 2.17 0.02
C ASN A 44 -7.49 2.56 1.18
N VAL A 45 -7.05 3.45 2.08
CA VAL A 45 -7.90 4.00 3.15
C VAL A 45 -9.06 4.81 2.56
N LEU A 46 -8.81 5.61 1.52
CA LEU A 46 -9.88 6.36 0.84
C LEU A 46 -10.92 5.43 0.19
N LYS A 47 -10.46 4.37 -0.49
CA LYS A 47 -11.36 3.35 -1.06
C LYS A 47 -12.16 2.62 0.04
N LEU A 48 -11.54 2.31 1.17
CA LEU A 48 -12.22 1.73 2.32
C LEU A 48 -13.29 2.67 2.89
N LYS A 49 -12.99 3.97 2.99
CA LYS A 49 -13.98 4.97 3.40
C LYS A 49 -15.12 5.09 2.39
N SER A 50 -14.86 5.03 1.09
CA SER A 50 -15.92 5.10 0.08
C SER A 50 -16.84 3.89 0.08
N VAL A 51 -16.36 2.70 0.45
CA VAL A 51 -17.24 1.51 0.62
C VAL A 51 -17.94 1.47 1.98
N MET A 52 -17.46 2.23 2.97
CA MET A 52 -18.02 2.26 4.33
C MET A 52 -19.05 3.38 4.53
N LEU A 53 -19.12 4.36 3.62
CA LEU A 53 -20.20 5.35 3.62
C LEU A 53 -21.46 4.70 3.02
N PRO A 54 -22.58 4.60 3.77
CA PRO A 54 -23.84 4.22 3.16
C PRO A 54 -24.21 5.32 2.17
N THR A 55 -24.38 4.94 0.91
CA THR A 55 -25.08 5.76 -0.08
C THR A 55 -26.48 6.03 0.48
N TYR A 56 -26.71 7.26 0.93
CA TYR A 56 -28.04 7.79 1.21
C TYR A 56 -28.74 8.17 -0.10
#